data_AF-A0A6P1JJ49-F1
#
_entry.id   AF-A0A6P1JJ49-F1
#
_cell.length_a   1.000
_cell.length_b   1.000
_cell.length_c   1.000
_cell.angle_alpha   90.00
_cell.angle_beta   90.00
_cell.angle_gamma   90.00
#
_symmetry.space_group_name_H-M   'P 1'
#
loop_
_entity.id
_entity.type
_entity.pdbx_description
1 polymer ?
#
loop_
_entity_poly.entity_id
_entity_poly.type
_entity_poly.pdbx_seq_one_letter_code
_entity_poly.pdbx_strand_id
1 'polypeptide(L)'
;MRSKTVGFAIADEDQAELQALVDHFGHGNRSEFLRVAMKRMAHDMWAEKMRGLQDRAREELAGRVVSREEVTALVKKTLGSSASA
;
A
#
# COMPACT_ATOMS: atom_id res chain seq x y z
N MET A 1 6.56 -12.28 21.53
CA MET A 1 7.58 -11.91 20.51
C MET A 1 8.73 -11.23 21.23
N ARG A 2 10.00 -11.59 20.94
CA ARG A 2 11.17 -10.88 21.46
C ARG A 2 11.42 -9.64 20.60
N SER A 3 11.50 -8.46 21.20
CA SER A 3 11.95 -7.25 20.49
C SER A 3 13.46 -7.33 20.22
N LYS A 4 13.88 -6.86 19.04
CA LYS A 4 15.28 -6.63 18.73
C LYS A 4 15.50 -5.12 18.64
N THR A 5 16.55 -4.63 19.27
CA THR A 5 16.94 -3.22 19.17
C THR A 5 17.57 -2.98 17.81
N VAL A 6 17.12 -1.92 17.14
CA VAL A 6 17.67 -1.43 15.88
C VAL A 6 18.15 0.00 16.11
N GLY A 7 19.40 0.30 15.72
CA GLY A 7 19.94 1.66 15.75
C GLY A 7 19.87 2.29 14.35
N PHE A 8 19.52 3.56 14.29
CA PHE A 8 19.53 4.36 13.06
C PHE A 8 20.56 5.47 13.20
N ALA A 9 21.27 5.75 12.11
CA ALA A 9 22.02 6.98 11.97
C ALA A 9 21.07 8.04 11.39
N ILE A 10 21.11 9.24 11.94
CA ILE A 10 20.38 10.41 11.47
C ILE A 10 21.37 11.57 11.33
N ALA A 11 21.02 12.57 10.55
CA ALA A 11 21.77 13.82 10.54
C ALA A 11 21.57 14.56 11.88
N ASP A 12 22.54 15.36 12.31
CA ASP A 12 22.47 16.05 13.60
C ASP A 12 21.30 17.05 13.64
N GLU A 13 21.02 17.69 12.49
CA GLU A 13 19.91 18.61 12.29
C GLU A 13 18.53 17.95 12.48
N ASP A 14 18.40 16.65 12.19
CA ASP A 14 17.13 15.92 12.28
C ASP A 14 16.81 15.51 13.73
N GLN A 15 17.77 15.64 14.65
CA GLN A 15 17.61 15.14 16.02
C GLN A 15 16.44 15.80 16.76
N ALA A 16 16.28 17.11 16.61
CA ALA A 16 15.21 17.87 17.26
C ALA A 16 13.83 17.48 16.71
N GLU A 17 13.73 17.33 15.38
CA GLU A 17 12.49 16.91 14.73
C GLU A 17 12.12 15.47 15.12
N LEU A 18 13.08 14.54 15.07
CA LEU A 18 12.85 13.16 15.49
C LEU A 18 12.35 13.09 16.93
N GLN A 19 12.95 13.87 17.84
CA GLN A 19 12.52 13.88 19.24
C GLN A 19 11.08 14.38 19.38
N ALA A 20 10.72 15.48 18.70
CA ALA A 20 9.34 15.99 18.70
C ALA A 20 8.33 14.97 18.14
N LEU A 21 8.70 14.27 17.06
CA LEU A 21 7.87 13.22 16.46
C LEU A 21 7.72 12.01 17.38
N VAL A 22 8.79 11.60 18.08
CA VAL A 22 8.76 10.52 19.06
C VAL A 22 7.87 10.88 20.24
N ASP A 23 7.94 12.12 20.73
CA ASP A 23 7.10 12.58 21.83
C ASP A 23 5.62 12.63 21.44
N HIS A 24 5.32 13.13 20.23
CA HIS A 24 3.96 13.26 19.76
C HIS A 24 3.32 11.92 19.36
N PHE A 25 3.97 11.15 18.49
CA PHE A 25 3.39 9.93 17.90
C PHE A 25 3.79 8.65 18.63
N GLY A 26 4.93 8.66 19.34
CA GLY A 26 5.43 7.52 20.11
C GLY A 26 5.26 7.66 21.62
N HIS A 27 4.68 8.76 22.10
CA HIS A 27 4.54 9.08 23.53
C HIS A 27 5.89 8.99 24.28
N GLY A 28 6.96 9.48 23.66
CA GLY A 28 8.32 9.45 24.19
C GLY A 28 9.06 8.12 23.96
N ASN A 29 8.40 7.11 23.38
CA ASN A 29 9.01 5.81 23.09
C ASN A 29 9.34 5.67 21.60
N ARG A 30 10.64 5.61 21.29
CA ARG A 30 11.16 5.41 19.92
C ARG A 30 10.67 4.13 19.24
N SER A 31 10.47 3.05 20.00
CA SER A 31 9.94 1.80 19.44
C SER A 31 8.47 1.93 19.03
N GLU A 32 7.66 2.65 19.82
CA GLU A 32 6.25 2.89 19.47
C GLU A 32 6.13 3.88 18.31
N PHE A 33 6.94 4.95 18.31
CA PHE A 33 7.06 5.83 17.16
C PHE A 33 7.38 5.05 15.87
N LEU A 34 8.39 4.17 15.91
CA LEU A 34 8.76 3.36 14.76
C LEU A 34 7.62 2.41 14.34
N ARG A 35 6.88 1.81 15.27
CA ARG A 35 5.71 0.98 14.94
C ARG A 35 4.64 1.79 14.21
N VAL A 36 4.36 3.01 14.66
CA VAL A 36 3.38 3.91 14.02
C VAL A 36 3.86 4.31 12.63
N ALA A 37 5.11 4.77 12.51
CA ALA A 37 5.72 5.16 11.24
C ALA A 37 5.69 4.01 10.23
N MET A 38 6.12 2.80 10.61
CA MET A 38 6.09 1.63 9.72
C MET A 38 4.69 1.29 9.24
N LYS A 39 3.68 1.32 10.12
CA LYS A 39 2.28 1.08 9.72
C LYS A 39 1.82 2.12 8.72
N ARG A 40 2.10 3.39 8.97
CA ARG A 40 1.71 4.48 8.07
C ARG A 40 2.34 4.33 6.69
N MET A 41 3.66 4.13 6.64
CA MET A 41 4.39 3.94 5.39
C MET A 41 3.91 2.71 4.62
N ALA A 42 3.59 1.60 5.31
CA ALA A 42 3.04 0.41 4.66
C ALA A 42 1.66 0.68 4.01
N HIS A 43 0.81 1.47 4.67
CA HIS A 43 -0.47 1.90 4.09
C HIS A 43 -0.26 2.78 2.85
N ASP A 44 0.69 3.72 2.91
CA ASP A 44 0.97 4.62 1.80
C ASP A 44 1.53 3.85 0.59
N MET A 45 2.48 2.93 0.80
CA MET A 45 2.99 2.02 -0.22
C MET A 45 1.87 1.18 -0.87
N TRP A 46 0.95 0.67 -0.06
CA TRP A 46 -0.18 -0.10 -0.57
C TRP A 46 -1.10 0.77 -1.43
N ALA A 47 -1.39 1.99 -0.98
CA ALA A 47 -2.23 2.92 -1.71
C ALA A 47 -1.60 3.32 -3.06
N GLU A 48 -0.28 3.54 -3.10
CA GLU A 48 0.46 3.77 -4.34
C GLU A 48 0.35 2.59 -5.31
N LYS A 49 0.54 1.37 -4.82
CA LYS A 49 0.38 0.15 -5.62
C LYS A 49 -1.02 0.05 -6.21
N MET A 50 -2.06 0.31 -5.42
CA MET A 50 -3.44 0.23 -5.89
C MET A 50 -3.76 1.31 -6.93
N ARG A 51 -3.27 2.55 -6.75
CA ARG A 51 -3.39 3.60 -7.76
C ARG A 51 -2.74 3.19 -9.08
N GLY A 52 -1.50 2.69 -9.03
CA GLY A 52 -0.80 2.22 -10.23
C GLY A 52 -1.53 1.07 -10.95
N LEU A 53 -2.18 0.16 -10.22
CA LEU A 53 -3.03 -0.88 -10.83
C LEU A 53 -4.27 -0.29 -11.50
N GLN A 54 -4.92 0.69 -10.88
CA GLN A 54 -6.08 1.36 -11.45
C GLN A 54 -5.73 2.13 -12.73
N ASP A 55 -4.59 2.82 -12.73
CA ASP A 55 -4.12 3.59 -13.89
C ASP A 55 -3.82 2.65 -15.08
N ARG A 56 -3.11 1.54 -14.84
CA ARG A 56 -2.88 0.51 -15.86
C ARG A 56 -4.18 -0.08 -16.41
N ALA A 57 -5.13 -0.41 -15.54
CA ALA A 57 -6.42 -0.93 -15.98
C ALA A 57 -7.20 0.08 -16.82
N ARG A 58 -7.14 1.37 -16.48
CA ARG A 58 -7.75 2.44 -17.30
C ARG A 58 -7.08 2.59 -18.66
N GLU A 59 -5.76 2.50 -18.72
CA GLU A 59 -5.00 2.53 -19.98
C GLU A 59 -5.36 1.34 -20.87
N GLU A 60 -5.35 0.11 -20.34
CA GLU A 60 -5.69 -1.12 -21.08
C GLU A 60 -7.13 -1.09 -21.61
N LEU A 61 -8.06 -0.52 -20.85
CA LEU A 61 -9.45 -0.39 -21.25
C LEU A 61 -9.72 0.86 -22.11
N ALA A 62 -8.69 1.66 -22.43
CA ALA A 62 -8.84 2.95 -23.12
C ALA A 62 -9.91 3.86 -22.48
N GLY A 63 -9.97 3.86 -21.14
CA GLY A 63 -10.96 4.60 -20.35
C GLY A 63 -12.36 3.99 -20.34
N ARG A 64 -12.57 2.82 -20.95
CA ARG A 64 -13.88 2.16 -21.02
C ARG A 64 -14.23 1.53 -19.67
N VAL A 65 -15.42 1.85 -19.16
CA VAL A 65 -15.98 1.21 -17.97
C VAL A 65 -16.79 0.00 -18.42
N VAL A 66 -16.51 -1.17 -17.87
CA VAL A 66 -17.20 -2.42 -18.20
C VAL A 66 -18.20 -2.73 -17.09
N SER A 67 -19.46 -2.96 -17.46
CA SER A 67 -20.53 -3.33 -16.52
C SER A 67 -20.36 -4.76 -15.98
N ARG A 68 -21.02 -5.05 -14.86
CA ARG A 68 -21.00 -6.38 -14.26
C ARG A 68 -21.59 -7.43 -15.21
N GLU A 69 -22.62 -7.06 -15.96
CA GLU A 69 -23.31 -7.89 -16.93
C GLU A 69 -22.37 -8.25 -18.08
N GLU A 70 -21.64 -7.27 -18.62
CA GLU A 70 -20.62 -7.49 -19.65
C GLU A 70 -19.50 -8.41 -19.18
N VAL A 71 -18.99 -8.19 -17.95
CA VAL A 71 -17.98 -9.08 -17.36
C VAL A 71 -18.52 -10.51 -17.23
N THR A 72 -19.76 -10.66 -16.74
CA THR A 72 -20.39 -11.97 -16.57
C THR A 72 -20.58 -12.69 -17.91
N ALA A 73 -21.02 -11.96 -18.94
CA ALA A 73 -21.16 -12.49 -20.29
C ALA A 73 -19.80 -12.92 -20.87
N LEU A 74 -18.75 -12.12 -20.66
CA LEU A 74 -17.40 -12.43 -21.12
C LEU A 74 -16.86 -13.71 -20.44
N VAL A 75 -16.99 -13.82 -19.11
CA VAL A 75 -16.56 -15.01 -18.36
C VAL A 75 -17.29 -16.26 -18.84
N LYS A 76 -18.62 -16.20 -19.01
CA LYS A 76 -19.41 -17.33 -19.54
C LYS A 76 -18.97 -17.74 -20.94
N LYS A 77 -18.70 -16.77 -21.82
CA LYS A 77 -18.20 -17.03 -23.17
C LYS A 77 -16.85 -17.74 -23.13
N THR A 78 -15.90 -17.27 -22.33
CA THR A 78 -14.55 -17.86 -22.25
C THR A 78 -14.58 -19.27 -21.67
N LEU A 79 -15.33 -19.50 -20.59
CA LEU A 79 -15.47 -20.83 -19.97
C LEU A 79 -16.27 -21.81 -20.87
N GLY A 80 -17.25 -21.31 -21.61
CA GLY A 80 -18.00 -22.09 -22.59
C GLY A 80 -17.15 -22.51 -23.79
N SER A 81 -16.27 -21.62 -24.29
CA SER A 81 -15.34 -21.92 -25.38
C SER A 81 -14.20 -22.87 -24.97
N SER A 82 -13.78 -22.88 -23.70
CA SER A 82 -12.76 -23.82 -23.21
C SER A 82 -13.26 -25.26 -23.03
N ALA A 83 -14.57 -25.47 -23.03
CA ALA A 83 -15.17 -26.82 -22.95
C ALA A 83 -15.39 -27.47 -24.34
N SER A 84 -15.11 -26.73 -25.42
CA SER A 84 -15.30 -27.16 -26.82
C SER A 84 -13.97 -27.36 -27.59
N ALA A 85 -12.84 -27.41 -26.88
CA ALA A 85 -11.51 -27.72 -27.42
C ALA A 85 -10.93 -28.92 -26.65
#